data_AF-A0A920QZ35-F1
#
_entry.id   AF-A0A920QZ35-F1
#
_cell.length_a   1.000
_cell.length_b   1.000
_cell.length_c   1.000
_cell.angle_alpha   90.00
_cell.angle_beta   90.00
_cell.angle_gamma   90.00
#
_symmetry.space_group_name_H-M   'P 1'
#
loop_
_entity.id
_entity.type
_entity.pdbx_description
1 polymer ?
#
loop_
_entity_poly.entity_id
_entity_poly.type
_entity_poly.pdbx_seq_one_letter_code
_entity_poly.pdbx_strand_id
1 'polypeptide(L)' 'MDEERKVLIVLKVRGENRPALMEDLATGRMSVAQIAQRILHQVRDSDSGNIHTFDIVKHLFKRRG' A
#
# COMPACT_ATOMS: atom_id res chain seq x y z
N MET A 1 1.14 26.59 -5.34
CA MET A 1 0.88 25.32 -6.07
C MET A 1 2.05 24.43 -5.70
N ASP A 2 1.99 23.84 -4.51
CA ASP A 2 3.19 23.43 -3.76
C ASP A 2 3.17 21.94 -3.46
N GLU A 3 4.35 21.41 -3.15
CA GLU A 3 4.83 20.01 -3.27
C GLU A 3 4.01 18.89 -2.58
N GLU A 4 2.87 19.20 -1.98
CA GLU A 4 1.97 18.26 -1.31
C GLU A 4 1.18 17.35 -2.27
N ARG A 5 1.15 17.66 -3.57
CA ARG A 5 0.48 16.80 -4.57
C ARG A 5 1.22 15.51 -4.93
N LYS A 6 2.40 15.22 -4.34
CA LYS A 6 3.19 14.01 -4.68
C LYS A 6 3.04 12.82 -3.73
N VAL A 7 2.26 12.92 -2.66
CA VAL A 7 2.04 11.79 -1.72
C VAL A 7 0.61 11.24 -1.77
N LEU A 8 -0.20 11.63 -2.77
CA LEU A 8 -1.53 11.05 -2.96
C LEU A 8 -1.49 9.81 -3.87
N ILE A 9 -0.87 8.74 -3.37
CA ILE A 9 -1.31 7.37 -3.71
C ILE A 9 -1.72 6.70 -2.39
N VAL A 10 -2.65 7.34 -1.69
CA VAL A 10 -3.48 6.65 -0.71
C VAL A 10 -4.45 5.82 -1.53
N LEU A 11 -4.39 4.50 -1.39
CA LEU A 11 -5.28 3.51 -1.99
C LEU A 11 -6.74 4.01 -1.99
N LYS A 12 -7.17 4.69 -3.06
CA LYS A 12 -8.53 5.16 -3.22
C LYS A 12 -9.39 3.96 -3.66
N VAL A 13 -9.60 3.02 -2.75
CA VAL A 13 -10.60 1.95 -2.92
C VAL A 13 -11.98 2.60 -2.75
N ARG A 14 -12.55 3.11 -3.85
CA ARG A 14 -13.94 3.59 -3.84
C ARG A 14 -14.86 2.39 -3.61
N GLY A 15 -15.38 2.28 -2.39
CA GLY A 15 -16.34 1.26 -1.99
C GLY A 15 -17.06 1.77 -0.74
N GLU A 16 -18.39 1.81 -0.82
CA GLU A 16 -19.29 2.16 0.29
C GLU A 16 -19.05 1.19 1.45
N ASN A 17 -19.08 1.70 2.68
CA ASN A 17 -18.87 0.96 3.92
C ASN A 17 -17.40 0.71 4.32
N ARG A 18 -16.71 1.79 4.72
CA ARG A 18 -15.47 1.68 5.50
C ARG A 18 -15.80 1.93 6.98
N PRO A 19 -15.29 1.12 7.93
CA PRO A 19 -15.25 1.55 9.31
C PRO A 19 -14.50 2.89 9.38
N ALA A 20 -14.99 3.84 10.17
CA ALA A 20 -14.37 5.15 10.32
C ALA A 20 -12.95 4.98 10.89
N LEU A 21 -11.96 4.89 10.01
CA LEU A 21 -10.55 4.77 10.35
C LEU A 21 -9.91 6.14 10.22
N MET A 22 -9.13 6.55 11.22
CA MET A 22 -8.33 7.76 11.14
C MET A 22 -7.17 7.50 10.17
N GLU A 23 -7.33 7.94 8.93
CA GLU A 23 -6.28 7.92 7.93
C GLU A 23 -5.54 9.27 7.98
N ASP A 24 -4.31 9.27 8.47
CA ASP A 24 -3.41 10.42 8.44
C ASP A 24 -2.06 10.07 7.78
N LEU A 25 -1.14 11.03 7.75
CA LEU A 25 0.19 10.82 7.17
C LEU A 25 0.98 9.73 7.89
N ALA A 26 0.80 9.56 9.20
CA ALA A 26 1.44 8.49 9.95
C ALA A 26 0.88 7.12 9.54
N THR A 27 -0.44 7.00 9.33
CA THR A 27 -1.06 5.78 8.77
C THR A 27 -0.49 5.44 7.39
N GLY A 28 -0.34 6.45 6.53
CA GLY A 28 0.27 6.28 5.20
C GLY A 28 1.72 5.80 5.28
N ARG A 29 2.54 6.42 6.14
CA ARG A 29 3.94 6.03 6.36
C ARG A 29 4.06 4.61 6.93
N MET A 30 3.20 4.25 7.87
CA MET A 30 3.19 2.91 8.46
C MET A 30 2.90 1.83 7.42
N SER A 31 1.92 2.07 6.54
CA SER A 31 1.58 1.15 5.45
C SER A 31 2.75 0.92 4.49
N VAL A 32 3.44 2.00 4.08
CA VAL A 32 4.62 1.90 3.21
C VAL A 32 5.76 1.16 3.90
N ALA A 33 6.05 1.48 5.17
CA ALA A 33 7.09 0.82 5.94
C ALA A 33 6.83 -0.69 6.07
N GLN A 34 5.58 -1.09 6.30
CA GLN A 34 5.19 -2.48 6.40
C GLN A 34 5.39 -3.24 5.08
N ILE A 35 5.01 -2.64 3.94
CA ILE A 35 5.22 -3.23 2.62
C ILE A 35 6.73 -3.37 2.33
N ALA A 36 7.52 -2.33 2.61
CA ALA A 36 8.96 -2.35 2.42
C ALA A 36 9.62 -3.45 3.25
N GLN A 37 9.26 -3.56 4.53
CA GLN A 37 9.75 -4.61 5.43
C GLN A 37 9.44 -6.01 4.90
N ARG A 38 8.21 -6.26 4.43
CA ARG A 38 7.83 -7.57 3.85
C ARG A 38 8.67 -7.93 2.62
N ILE A 39 8.97 -6.95 1.77
CA ILE A 39 9.83 -7.15 0.59
C ILE A 39 11.28 -7.45 1.02
N LEU A 40 11.85 -6.62 1.89
CA LEU A 40 13.24 -6.76 2.35
C LEU A 40 13.48 -8.11 3.02
N HIS A 41 12.52 -8.57 3.82
CA HIS A 41 12.60 -9.85 4.52
C HIS A 41 12.07 -11.05 3.72
N GLN A 42 11.74 -10.85 2.43
CA GLN A 42 11.22 -11.89 1.54
C GLN A 42 10.08 -12.71 2.19
N VAL A 43 9.20 -12.01 2.90
CA VAL A 43 8.09 -12.65 3.64
C VAL A 43 7.21 -13.37 2.64
N ARG A 44 6.92 -14.64 2.92
CA ARG A 44 5.99 -15.44 2.14
C ARG A 44 4.57 -15.12 2.58
N ASP A 45 3.71 -14.80 1.61
CA ASP A 45 2.29 -14.63 1.82
C ASP A 45 1.65 -15.97 2.22
N SER A 46 0.84 -15.97 3.27
CA SER A 46 0.22 -17.20 3.80
C SER A 46 -0.82 -17.78 2.86
N ASP A 47 -1.50 -16.94 2.09
CA ASP A 47 -2.68 -17.32 1.33
C ASP A 47 -2.29 -17.77 -0.08
N SER A 48 -1.42 -17.01 -0.74
CA SER A 48 -0.94 -17.30 -2.10
C SER A 48 0.37 -18.08 -2.14
N GLY A 49 1.12 -18.14 -1.03
CA GLY A 49 2.44 -18.74 -1.00
C GLY A 49 3.51 -17.96 -1.80
N ASN A 50 3.20 -16.76 -2.28
CA ASN A 50 4.16 -15.94 -3.04
C ASN A 50 5.06 -15.14 -2.10
N ILE A 51 6.30 -14.90 -2.50
CA ILE A 51 7.20 -13.97 -1.80
C ILE A 51 6.80 -12.54 -2.17
N HIS A 52 6.76 -11.64 -1.20
CA HIS A 52 6.50 -10.23 -1.46
C HIS A 52 7.68 -9.62 -2.24
N THR A 53 7.45 -9.24 -3.49
CA THR A 53 8.46 -8.59 -4.35
C THR A 53 7.96 -7.25 -4.88
N PHE A 54 8.91 -6.43 -5.32
CA PHE A 54 8.59 -5.12 -5.90
C PHE A 54 7.73 -5.23 -7.16
N ASP A 55 7.91 -6.29 -7.97
CA ASP A 55 7.13 -6.53 -9.19
C ASP A 55 5.66 -6.82 -8.88
N ILE A 56 5.39 -7.64 -7.85
CA ILE A 56 4.03 -7.92 -7.40
C ILE A 56 3.35 -6.63 -6.92
N VAL A 57 4.05 -5.82 -6.14
CA VAL A 57 3.52 -4.53 -5.66
C VAL A 57 3.21 -3.59 -6.81
N LYS A 58 4.12 -3.43 -7.78
CA LYS A 58 3.87 -2.63 -8.99
C LYS A 58 2.68 -3.13 -9.80
N HIS A 59 2.55 -4.44 -9.95
CA HIS A 59 1.43 -5.05 -10.66
C HIS A 59 0.08 -4.74 -9.98
N LEU A 60 0.03 -4.81 -8.65
CA LEU A 60 -1.16 -4.46 -7.86
C LEU A 60 -1.56 -2.98 -8.02
N PHE A 61 -0.59 -2.06 -8.05
CA PHE A 61 -0.87 -0.64 -8.32
C PHE A 61 -1.37 -0.41 -9.74
N LYS A 62 -0.81 -1.08 -10.75
CA LYS A 62 -1.25 -0.94 -12.15
C LYS A 62 -2.68 -1.47 -12.36
N ARG A 63 -3.07 -2.52 -11.66
CA ARG A 63 -4.42 -3.12 -11.76
C ARG A 63 -5.52 -2.28 -11.09
N ARG A 64 -5.13 -1.28 -10.29
CA ARG A 64 -6.03 -0.33 -9.62
C ARG A 64 -5.99 1.08 -10.23
N GLY A 65 -5.39 1.24 -11.41
CA GLY A 65 -5.40 2.46 -12.21
C GLY A 65 -6.55 2.47 -13.21
#